data_AF-A0A848KA12-F1
#
_entry.id   AF-A0A848KA12-F1
#
_cell.length_a   1.000
_cell.length_b   1.000
_cell.length_c   1.000
_cell.angle_alpha   90.00
_cell.angle_beta   90.00
_cell.angle_gamma   90.00
#
_symmetry.space_group_name_H-M   'P 1'
#
loop_
_entity.id
_entity.type
_entity.pdbx_description
1 polymer ?
#
loop_
_entity_poly.entity_id
_entity_poly.type
_entity_poly.pdbx_seq_one_letter_code
_entity_poly.pdbx_strand_id
1 'polypeptide(L)'
;MAEHALATYVSGKTVAEEGDPMAALKAGWDTHIGFGLANAAVFGRLTDPARGADSPAAAAGLEVLRARVRRVAATGRLCVSERRAVELIHAAGTGAVLTLLAMAPENRDLGLADAMYDAVLQSIVTDAPVRTADGPVAAAVAFRTVVPDLPMLTDTERALMAEWLDRAAGA
;
A
#
# COMPACT_ATOMS: atom_id res chain seq x y z
N MET A 1 8.20 -9.11 -25.75
CA MET A 1 8.67 -7.72 -25.54
C MET A 1 7.95 -7.04 -24.37
N ALA A 2 6.61 -6.99 -24.33
CA ALA A 2 5.87 -6.45 -23.18
C ALA A 2 6.22 -7.13 -21.84
N GLU A 3 6.30 -8.47 -21.85
CA GLU A 3 6.68 -9.27 -20.68
C GLU A 3 8.14 -9.09 -20.28
N HIS A 4 9.03 -8.77 -21.23
CA HIS A 4 10.44 -8.52 -20.97
C HIS A 4 10.65 -7.13 -20.36
N ALA A 5 9.96 -6.10 -20.87
CA ALA A 5 9.96 -4.77 -20.27
C ALA A 5 9.36 -4.76 -18.85
N LEU A 6 8.29 -5.54 -18.65
CA LEU A 6 7.65 -5.71 -17.34
C LEU A 6 8.50 -6.57 -16.39
N ALA A 7 9.17 -7.61 -16.90
CA ALA A 7 10.17 -8.37 -16.13
C ALA A 7 11.37 -7.50 -15.76
N THR A 8 11.91 -6.67 -16.65
CA THR A 8 12.99 -5.70 -16.32
C THR A 8 12.53 -4.67 -15.28
N TYR A 9 11.29 -4.17 -15.40
CA TYR A 9 10.68 -3.28 -14.42
C TYR A 9 10.50 -3.94 -13.04
N VAL A 10 10.10 -5.21 -12.99
CA VAL A 10 9.94 -5.99 -11.76
C VAL A 10 11.31 -6.39 -11.18
N SER A 11 12.26 -6.79 -12.01
CA SER A 11 13.63 -7.16 -11.60
C SER A 11 14.45 -5.96 -11.11
N GLY A 12 14.16 -4.74 -11.60
CA GLY A 12 14.73 -3.50 -11.05
C GLY A 12 14.12 -3.08 -9.71
N LYS A 13 12.99 -3.67 -9.32
CA LYS A 13 12.36 -3.50 -8.00
C LYS A 13 12.89 -4.54 -7.00
N THR A 14 14.20 -4.72 -6.91
CA THR A 14 14.75 -5.34 -5.70
C THR A 14 14.41 -4.42 -4.54
N VAL A 15 13.69 -4.94 -3.54
CA VAL A 15 13.51 -4.23 -2.28
C VAL A 15 14.91 -4.06 -1.70
N ALA A 16 15.53 -2.89 -1.87
CA ALA A 16 16.67 -2.54 -1.05
C ALA A 16 16.15 -2.62 0.40
N GLU A 17 16.61 -3.61 1.14
CA GLU A 17 16.15 -3.86 2.51
C GLU A 17 16.51 -2.69 3.44
N GLU A 18 17.51 -1.91 3.05
CA GLU A 18 18.02 -0.76 3.78
C GLU A 18 17.40 0.55 3.28
N GLY A 19 16.88 1.37 4.20
CA GLY A 19 16.37 2.71 3.91
C GLY A 19 14.97 2.99 4.45
N ASP A 20 14.57 4.26 4.39
CA ASP A 20 13.26 4.74 4.83
C ASP A 20 12.12 4.11 3.99
N PRO A 21 11.19 3.36 4.62
CA PRO A 21 10.03 2.76 3.94
C PRO A 21 9.17 3.76 3.17
N MET A 22 9.08 5.01 3.65
CA MET A 22 8.27 6.06 3.02
C MET A 22 8.93 6.56 1.73
N ALA A 23 10.23 6.86 1.79
CA ALA A 23 11.01 7.19 0.60
C ALA A 23 10.99 6.05 -0.43
N ALA A 24 11.10 4.80 0.02
CA ALA A 24 10.97 3.64 -0.85
C ALA A 24 9.58 3.57 -1.50
N LEU A 25 8.49 3.84 -0.76
CA LEU A 25 7.15 3.86 -1.34
C LEU A 25 7.03 4.94 -2.43
N LYS A 26 7.52 6.16 -2.20
CA LYS A 26 7.52 7.25 -3.19
C LYS A 26 8.34 6.89 -4.43
N ALA A 27 9.54 6.36 -4.27
CA ALA A 27 10.36 5.92 -5.41
C ALA A 27 9.65 4.83 -6.23
N GLY A 28 8.92 3.92 -5.57
CA GLY A 28 8.11 2.90 -6.23
C GLY A 28 6.93 3.48 -7.01
N TRP A 29 6.29 4.53 -6.48
CA TRP A 29 5.26 5.30 -7.16
C TRP A 29 5.81 5.99 -8.41
N ASP A 30 6.91 6.73 -8.29
CA ASP A 30 7.53 7.46 -9.40
C ASP A 30 7.96 6.51 -10.53
N THR A 31 8.49 5.35 -10.15
CA THR A 31 8.84 4.29 -11.09
C THR A 31 7.61 3.75 -11.83
N HIS A 32 6.47 3.59 -11.14
CA HIS A 32 5.21 3.14 -11.75
C HIS A 32 4.65 4.17 -12.74
N ILE A 33 4.64 5.45 -12.35
CA ILE A 33 4.21 6.56 -13.21
C ILE A 33 5.09 6.63 -14.46
N GLY A 34 6.42 6.65 -14.28
CA GLY A 34 7.38 6.69 -15.38
C GLY A 34 7.23 5.49 -16.33
N PHE A 35 7.08 4.28 -15.80
CA PHE A 35 6.85 3.08 -16.61
C PHE A 35 5.58 3.21 -17.46
N GLY A 36 4.47 3.64 -16.85
CA GLY A 36 3.19 3.77 -17.52
C GLY A 36 3.21 4.79 -18.67
N LEU A 37 3.84 5.94 -18.43
CA LEU A 37 3.99 6.99 -19.45
C LEU A 37 4.93 6.58 -20.59
N ALA A 38 6.02 5.89 -20.28
CA ALA A 38 6.97 5.41 -21.30
C ALA A 38 6.42 4.23 -22.13
N ASN A 39 5.41 3.51 -21.63
CA ASN A 39 4.92 2.26 -22.23
C ASN A 39 3.39 2.23 -22.38
N ALA A 40 2.78 3.30 -22.91
CA ALA A 40 1.33 3.48 -22.98
C ALA A 40 0.54 2.26 -23.50
N ALA A 41 1.00 1.65 -24.60
CA ALA A 41 0.32 0.49 -25.19
C ALA A 41 0.42 -0.78 -24.31
N VAL A 42 1.50 -0.95 -23.56
CA VAL A 42 1.68 -2.06 -22.61
C VAL A 42 0.83 -1.80 -21.37
N PHE A 43 0.87 -0.57 -20.85
CA PHE A 43 0.12 -0.17 -19.66
C PHE A 43 -1.39 -0.32 -19.87
N GLY A 44 -1.91 0.16 -21.00
CA GLY A 44 -3.34 0.03 -21.31
C GLY A 44 -3.83 -1.42 -21.37
N ARG A 45 -2.98 -2.37 -21.81
CA ARG A 45 -3.30 -3.81 -21.76
C ARG A 45 -3.26 -4.37 -20.34
N LEU A 46 -2.30 -3.91 -19.54
CA LEU A 46 -2.13 -4.33 -18.15
C LEU A 46 -3.33 -3.94 -17.29
N THR A 47 -3.92 -2.78 -17.56
CA THR A 47 -5.03 -2.21 -16.78
C THR A 47 -6.41 -2.53 -17.33
N ASP A 48 -6.50 -3.26 -18.45
CA ASP A 48 -7.77 -3.73 -19.03
C ASP A 48 -8.38 -4.80 -18.10
N PRO A 49 -9.53 -4.55 -17.45
CA PRO A 49 -10.11 -5.50 -16.49
C PRO A 49 -10.43 -6.88 -17.10
N ALA A 50 -10.68 -6.94 -18.41
CA ALA A 50 -10.98 -8.18 -19.11
C ALA A 50 -9.72 -9.02 -19.44
N ARG A 51 -8.52 -8.44 -19.27
CA ARG A 51 -7.24 -9.05 -19.68
C ARG A 51 -6.15 -9.01 -18.61
N GLY A 52 -6.28 -8.11 -17.64
CA GLY A 52 -5.29 -7.90 -16.58
C GLY A 52 -5.33 -8.94 -15.47
N ALA A 53 -6.47 -9.64 -15.30
CA ALA A 53 -6.68 -10.60 -14.22
C ALA A 53 -5.69 -11.78 -14.23
N ASP A 54 -5.20 -12.19 -15.42
CA ASP A 54 -4.33 -13.36 -15.58
C ASP A 54 -2.85 -13.00 -15.86
N SER A 55 -2.47 -11.72 -15.77
CA SER A 55 -1.09 -11.30 -16.05
C SER A 55 -0.15 -11.62 -14.89
N PRO A 56 0.81 -12.56 -15.03
CA PRO A 56 1.75 -12.92 -13.95
C PRO A 56 2.57 -11.72 -13.48
N ALA A 57 2.83 -10.82 -14.41
CA ALA A 57 3.67 -9.68 -14.19
C ALA A 57 2.89 -8.49 -13.57
N ALA A 58 1.58 -8.40 -13.78
CA ALA A 58 0.69 -7.55 -12.97
C ALA A 58 0.67 -8.03 -11.51
N ALA A 59 0.50 -9.35 -11.31
CA ALA A 59 0.50 -9.97 -9.99
C ALA A 59 1.84 -9.73 -9.26
N ALA A 60 2.98 -9.94 -9.92
CA ALA A 60 4.30 -9.66 -9.36
C ALA A 60 4.46 -8.18 -8.97
N GLY A 61 3.98 -7.25 -9.79
CA GLY A 61 3.98 -5.82 -9.48
C GLY A 61 3.15 -5.48 -8.23
N LEU A 62 1.99 -6.12 -8.06
CA LEU A 62 1.13 -5.96 -6.89
C LEU A 62 1.77 -6.53 -5.63
N GLU A 63 2.45 -7.68 -5.71
CA GLU A 63 3.17 -8.26 -4.58
C GLU A 63 4.33 -7.35 -4.10
N VAL A 64 5.03 -6.69 -5.02
CA VAL A 64 6.02 -5.67 -4.63
C VAL A 64 5.37 -4.51 -3.89
N LEU A 65 4.20 -4.04 -4.34
CA LEU A 65 3.46 -2.99 -3.63
C LEU A 65 3.04 -3.47 -2.23
N ARG A 66 2.52 -4.69 -2.09
CA ARG A 66 2.19 -5.29 -0.78
C ARG A 66 3.40 -5.32 0.15
N ALA A 67 4.57 -5.74 -0.36
CA ALA A 67 5.80 -5.77 0.43
C ALA A 67 6.22 -4.37 0.92
N ARG A 68 6.09 -3.34 0.07
CA ARG A 68 6.38 -1.95 0.47
C ARG A 68 5.39 -1.44 1.51
N VAL A 69 4.10 -1.70 1.34
CA VAL A 69 3.07 -1.33 2.31
C VAL A 69 3.29 -2.02 3.66
N ARG A 70 3.66 -3.30 3.69
CA ARG A 70 4.04 -4.01 4.92
C ARG A 70 5.19 -3.33 5.66
N ARG A 71 6.21 -2.87 4.93
CA ARG A 71 7.33 -2.11 5.54
C ARG A 71 6.87 -0.78 6.13
N VAL A 72 5.95 -0.08 5.46
CA VAL A 72 5.34 1.15 6.02
C VAL A 72 4.51 0.82 7.26
N ALA A 73 3.72 -0.24 7.23
CA ALA A 73 2.94 -0.70 8.38
C ALA A 73 3.83 -1.04 9.59
N ALA A 74 4.99 -1.67 9.37
CA ALA A 74 5.96 -1.98 10.41
C ALA A 74 6.54 -0.74 11.13
N THR A 75 6.41 0.46 10.54
CA THR A 75 6.78 1.73 11.22
C THR A 75 5.71 2.22 12.20
N GLY A 76 4.55 1.57 12.27
CA GLY A 76 3.41 1.98 13.10
C GLY A 76 2.68 3.23 12.59
N ARG A 77 2.95 3.68 11.36
CA ARG A 77 2.36 4.90 10.80
C ARG A 77 1.10 4.67 9.95
N LEU A 78 0.77 3.42 9.62
CA LEU A 78 -0.41 3.11 8.80
C LEU A 78 -1.69 3.23 9.64
N CYS A 79 -2.66 4.05 9.20
CA CYS A 79 -3.93 4.26 9.92
C CYS A 79 -5.12 3.45 9.35
N VAL A 80 -4.87 2.67 8.29
CA VAL A 80 -5.83 1.76 7.65
C VAL A 80 -5.25 0.35 7.57
N SER A 81 -6.05 -0.65 7.17
CA SER A 81 -5.51 -1.98 6.90
C SER A 81 -4.52 -1.98 5.73
N GLU A 82 -3.51 -2.85 5.75
CA GLU A 82 -2.56 -3.02 4.64
C GLU A 82 -3.27 -3.26 3.31
N ARG A 83 -4.32 -4.11 3.33
CA ARG A 83 -5.14 -4.39 2.15
C ARG A 83 -5.74 -3.11 1.58
N ARG A 84 -6.36 -2.28 2.42
CA ARG A 84 -6.96 -1.00 1.98
C ARG A 84 -5.90 -0.04 1.44
N ALA A 85 -4.74 0.05 2.07
CA ALA A 85 -3.65 0.89 1.60
C ALA A 85 -3.16 0.46 0.21
N VAL A 86 -2.95 -0.85 0.00
CA VAL A 86 -2.57 -1.40 -1.32
C VAL A 86 -3.62 -1.09 -2.38
N GLU A 87 -4.91 -1.30 -2.07
CA GLU A 87 -6.02 -1.01 -2.98
C GLU A 87 -6.05 0.48 -3.40
N LEU A 88 -5.94 1.39 -2.44
CA LEU A 88 -5.94 2.84 -2.71
C LEU A 88 -4.73 3.28 -3.53
N ILE A 89 -3.52 2.83 -3.16
CA ILE A 89 -2.30 3.18 -3.91
C ILE A 89 -2.35 2.62 -5.33
N HIS A 90 -2.80 1.37 -5.50
CA HIS A 90 -2.90 0.74 -6.80
C HIS A 90 -3.92 1.44 -7.72
N ALA A 91 -5.11 1.76 -7.19
CA ALA A 91 -6.14 2.46 -7.92
C ALA A 91 -5.68 3.87 -8.32
N ALA A 92 -5.06 4.61 -7.39
CA ALA A 92 -4.58 5.96 -7.63
C ALA A 92 -3.43 6.00 -8.63
N GLY A 93 -2.45 5.10 -8.53
CA GLY A 93 -1.33 5.02 -9.47
C GLY A 93 -1.80 4.68 -10.89
N THR A 94 -2.71 3.72 -11.00
CA THR A 94 -3.34 3.33 -12.27
C THR A 94 -4.12 4.50 -12.89
N GLY A 95 -4.98 5.13 -12.09
CA GLY A 95 -5.78 6.28 -12.51
C GLY A 95 -4.90 7.45 -12.96
N ALA A 96 -3.87 7.81 -12.19
CA ALA A 96 -2.95 8.89 -12.53
C ALA A 96 -2.26 8.66 -13.89
N VAL A 97 -1.75 7.45 -14.15
CA VAL A 97 -1.16 7.13 -15.46
C VAL A 97 -2.18 7.26 -16.57
N LEU A 98 -3.36 6.67 -16.42
CA LEU A 98 -4.39 6.70 -17.47
C LEU A 98 -4.88 8.14 -17.76
N THR A 99 -5.05 8.95 -16.71
CA THR A 99 -5.39 10.37 -16.84
C THR A 99 -4.31 11.14 -17.60
N LEU A 100 -3.04 10.94 -17.27
CA LEU A 100 -1.93 11.60 -17.99
C LEU A 100 -1.80 11.11 -19.44
N LEU A 101 -2.02 9.82 -19.69
CA LEU A 101 -1.98 9.25 -21.04
C LEU A 101 -3.11 9.79 -21.93
N ALA A 102 -4.26 10.17 -21.36
CA ALA A 102 -5.37 10.79 -22.08
C ALA A 102 -5.08 12.23 -22.53
N MET A 103 -4.03 12.87 -22.00
CA MET A 103 -3.59 14.21 -22.39
C MET A 103 -2.55 14.14 -23.52
N ALA A 104 -2.54 15.19 -24.36
CA ALA A 104 -1.45 15.42 -25.31
C ALA A 104 -0.12 15.55 -24.56
N PRO A 105 1.00 15.00 -25.07
CA PRO A 105 2.29 14.98 -24.36
C PRO A 105 2.74 16.33 -23.81
N GLU A 106 2.48 17.41 -24.56
CA GLU A 106 2.87 18.79 -24.23
C GLU A 106 2.07 19.38 -23.06
N ASN A 107 0.89 18.80 -22.78
CA ASN A 107 -0.03 19.26 -21.73
C ASN A 107 0.02 18.37 -20.47
N ARG A 108 0.90 17.36 -20.44
CA ARG A 108 1.02 16.46 -19.28
C ARG A 108 1.71 17.17 -18.13
N ASP A 109 0.96 17.43 -17.08
CA ASP A 109 1.49 17.93 -15.82
C ASP A 109 1.79 16.77 -14.86
N LEU A 110 3.09 16.49 -14.64
CA LEU A 110 3.50 15.45 -13.68
C LEU A 110 3.17 15.82 -12.22
N GLY A 111 2.92 17.10 -11.92
CA GLY A 111 2.43 17.55 -10.63
C GLY A 111 1.10 16.92 -10.24
N LEU A 112 0.29 16.46 -11.20
CA LEU A 112 -0.92 15.68 -10.93
C LEU A 112 -0.60 14.36 -10.22
N ALA A 113 0.45 13.65 -10.66
CA ALA A 113 0.84 12.38 -10.06
C ALA A 113 1.39 12.58 -8.64
N ASP A 114 2.15 13.65 -8.41
CA ASP A 114 2.64 14.01 -7.07
C ASP A 114 1.49 14.40 -6.13
N ALA A 115 0.57 15.26 -6.57
CA ALA A 115 -0.59 15.65 -5.77
C ALA A 115 -1.50 14.46 -5.45
N MET A 116 -1.68 13.53 -6.38
CA MET A 116 -2.44 12.29 -6.16
C MET A 116 -1.75 11.39 -5.11
N TYR A 117 -0.41 11.27 -5.18
CA TYR A 117 0.34 10.51 -4.18
C TYR A 117 0.15 11.10 -2.79
N ASP A 118 0.31 12.42 -2.65
CA ASP A 118 0.18 13.11 -1.37
C ASP A 118 -1.23 12.97 -0.78
N ALA A 119 -2.26 13.12 -1.61
CA ALA A 119 -3.65 12.96 -1.20
C ALA A 119 -3.95 11.54 -0.69
N VAL A 120 -3.46 10.52 -1.38
CA VAL A 120 -3.61 9.13 -0.95
C VAL A 120 -2.81 8.87 0.32
N LEU A 121 -1.58 9.38 0.40
CA LEU A 121 -0.70 9.16 1.55
C LEU A 121 -1.31 9.75 2.83
N GLN A 122 -1.87 10.96 2.75
CA GLN A 122 -2.60 11.60 3.87
C GLN A 122 -3.80 10.76 4.35
N SER A 123 -4.43 10.00 3.47
CA SER A 123 -5.58 9.15 3.83
C SER A 123 -5.20 7.81 4.49
N ILE A 124 -3.96 7.37 4.33
CA ILE A 124 -3.50 6.03 4.78
C ILE A 124 -2.37 6.06 5.80
N VAL A 125 -1.67 7.20 5.96
CA VAL A 125 -0.53 7.38 6.87
C VAL A 125 -0.79 8.54 7.83
N THR A 126 -0.32 8.39 9.07
CA THR A 126 -0.25 9.46 10.08
C THR A 126 1.18 9.95 10.32
N ASP A 127 1.33 11.22 10.71
CA ASP A 127 2.63 11.88 10.94
C ASP A 127 3.37 11.33 12.16
N ALA A 128 2.64 10.91 13.19
CA ALA A 128 3.22 10.24 14.35
C ALA A 128 3.05 8.72 14.21
N PRO A 129 4.09 7.91 14.49
CA PRO A 129 3.84 6.49 14.72
C PRO A 129 2.76 6.38 15.80
N VAL A 130 1.81 5.46 15.62
CA VAL A 130 0.87 5.09 16.70
C VAL A 130 1.76 4.62 17.85
N ARG A 131 2.02 5.53 18.79
CA ARG A 131 2.86 5.23 19.94
C ARG A 131 2.12 4.16 20.73
N THR A 132 2.60 2.92 20.65
CA THR A 132 2.50 1.98 21.76
C THR A 132 3.40 2.51 22.87
N ALA A 133 3.02 3.64 23.46
CA ALA A 133 3.90 4.47 24.28
C ALA A 133 4.51 3.71 25.47
N ASP A 134 3.88 2.63 25.94
CA ASP A 134 4.31 1.91 27.14
C ASP A 134 4.50 0.39 26.92
N GLY A 135 4.83 -0.02 25.69
CA GLY A 135 5.19 -1.42 25.37
C GLY A 135 4.00 -2.36 25.16
N PRO A 136 4.25 -3.66 24.92
CA PRO A 136 3.21 -4.63 24.55
C PRO A 136 2.12 -4.78 25.60
N VAL A 137 2.47 -4.61 26.89
CA VAL A 137 1.51 -4.65 28.01
C VAL A 137 0.51 -3.50 27.90
N ALA A 138 0.95 -2.26 27.72
CA ALA A 138 0.03 -1.13 27.61
C ALA A 138 -0.79 -1.16 26.31
N ALA A 139 -0.22 -1.67 25.22
CA ALA A 139 -1.00 -1.94 24.01
C ALA A 139 -2.11 -2.97 24.26
N ALA A 140 -1.80 -4.05 24.99
CA ALA A 140 -2.79 -5.07 25.36
C ALA A 140 -3.90 -4.50 26.26
N VAL A 141 -3.53 -3.73 27.29
CA VAL A 141 -4.49 -3.05 28.19
C VAL A 141 -5.37 -2.06 27.43
N ALA A 142 -4.78 -1.21 26.59
CA ALA A 142 -5.55 -0.25 25.79
C ALA A 142 -6.49 -0.98 24.81
N PHE A 143 -6.01 -1.99 24.10
CA PHE A 143 -6.83 -2.72 23.14
C PHE A 143 -7.95 -3.51 23.82
N ARG A 144 -7.72 -4.03 25.03
CA ARG A 144 -8.73 -4.72 25.83
C ARG A 144 -9.97 -3.87 26.09
N THR A 145 -9.83 -2.54 26.18
CA THR A 145 -10.94 -1.61 26.40
C THR A 145 -11.89 -1.49 25.20
N VAL A 146 -11.40 -1.72 23.98
CA VAL A 146 -12.20 -1.58 22.75
C VAL A 146 -12.75 -2.91 22.24
N VAL A 147 -12.28 -4.07 22.74
CA VAL A 147 -12.75 -5.41 22.33
C VAL A 147 -14.28 -5.56 22.36
N PRO A 148 -15.01 -5.09 23.38
CA PRO A 148 -16.47 -5.21 23.43
C PRO A 148 -17.18 -4.52 22.24
N ASP A 149 -16.58 -3.46 21.70
CA ASP A 149 -17.18 -2.62 20.66
C ASP A 149 -16.82 -3.08 19.24
N LEU A 150 -16.08 -4.19 19.07
CA LEU A 150 -15.62 -4.66 17.76
C LEU A 150 -16.73 -5.44 17.03
N PRO A 151 -17.48 -4.84 16.08
CA PRO A 151 -18.71 -5.43 15.54
C PRO A 151 -18.48 -6.66 14.65
N MET A 152 -17.24 -6.87 14.19
CA MET A 152 -16.86 -8.00 13.34
C MET A 152 -16.58 -9.29 14.12
N LEU A 153 -16.48 -9.23 15.45
CA LEU A 153 -16.25 -10.41 16.29
C LEU A 153 -17.58 -10.96 16.81
N THR A 154 -17.65 -12.28 16.94
CA THR A 154 -18.67 -12.98 17.74
C THR A 154 -18.40 -12.82 19.23
N ASP A 155 -19.37 -13.16 20.08
CA ASP A 155 -19.20 -13.08 21.54
C ASP A 155 -18.11 -14.02 22.04
N THR A 156 -17.98 -15.21 21.43
CA THR A 156 -16.89 -16.16 21.74
C THR A 156 -15.53 -15.60 21.34
N GLU A 157 -15.41 -14.97 20.17
CA GLU A 157 -14.16 -14.35 19.73
C GLU A 157 -13.77 -13.14 20.59
N ARG A 158 -14.74 -12.33 21.02
CA ARG A 158 -14.52 -11.25 22.00
C ARG A 158 -13.98 -11.79 23.32
N ALA A 159 -14.57 -12.87 23.83
CA ALA A 159 -14.12 -13.51 25.07
C ALA A 159 -12.69 -14.08 24.95
N LEU A 160 -12.40 -14.77 23.85
CA LEU A 160 -11.06 -15.32 23.59
C LEU A 160 -10.00 -14.23 23.44
N MET A 161 -10.33 -13.16 22.71
CA MET A 161 -9.44 -12.01 22.55
C MET A 161 -9.17 -11.31 23.89
N ALA A 162 -10.21 -11.12 24.71
CA ALA A 162 -10.06 -10.58 26.05
C ALA A 162 -9.09 -11.41 26.89
N GLU A 163 -9.25 -12.74 26.89
CA GLU A 163 -8.37 -13.66 27.61
C GLU A 163 -6.91 -13.59 27.13
N TRP A 164 -6.66 -13.49 25.83
CA TRP A 164 -5.31 -13.37 25.28
C TRP A 164 -4.66 -12.04 25.64
N LEU A 165 -5.42 -10.95 25.64
CA LEU A 165 -4.93 -9.63 26.02
C LEU A 165 -4.64 -9.54 27.51
N ASP A 166 -5.48 -10.15 28.36
CA ASP A 166 -5.26 -10.22 29.81
C ASP A 166 -3.96 -11.00 30.10
N ARG A 167 -3.74 -12.14 29.44
CA ARG A 167 -2.47 -12.90 29.52
C ARG A 167 -1.27 -12.09 29.04
N ALA A 168 -1.42 -11.34 27.95
CA ALA A 168 -0.35 -10.48 27.42
C ALA A 168 -0.05 -9.27 28.34
N ALA A 169 -1.02 -8.82 29.12
CA ALA A 169 -0.86 -7.78 30.13
C ALA A 169 -0.30 -8.31 31.47
N GLY A 170 -0.15 -9.63 31.62
CA GLY A 170 0.35 -10.27 32.84
C GLY A 170 -0.71 -10.46 33.94
N ALA A 171 -2.00 -10.51 33.55
CA ALA A 171 -3.12 -10.84 34.42
C ALA A 171 -3.45 -12.34 34.42
#